data_AF-A0A1M5ID92-F1
#
_entry.id   AF-A0A1M5ID92-F1
#
_cell.length_a   1.000
_cell.length_b   1.000
_cell.length_c   1.000
_cell.angle_alpha   90.00
_cell.angle_beta   90.00
_cell.angle_gamma   90.00
#
_symmetry.space_group_name_H-M   'P 1'
#
loop_
_entity.id
_entity.type
_entity.pdbx_description
1 polymer ?
#
loop_
_entity_poly.entity_id
_entity_poly.type
_entity_poly.pdbx_seq_one_letter_code
_entity_poly.pdbx_strand_id
1 'polypeptide(L)'
;MHSMPYLIKNPAGTWCVQRKVSEKLQAAVARILGGKRSTQVYLKKSLATKDRREATRRAPHALADIDRTLREAAALSQTKPKAAVRTTLTDAEIKRMAEYVYANALAWDERPRYGRDEMKRMEAEHIRLEGRPLSGPWLFP
;
A
#
# COMPACT_ATOMS: atom_id res chain seq x y z
N MET A 1 32.21 -27.24 -2.64
CA MET A 1 32.05 -26.26 -1.53
C MET A 1 30.94 -25.30 -1.91
N HIS A 2 29.79 -25.32 -1.23
CA HIS A 2 28.71 -24.37 -1.49
C HIS A 2 29.17 -22.94 -1.15
N SER A 3 29.14 -22.04 -2.12
CA SER A 3 29.34 -20.62 -1.91
C SER A 3 28.17 -20.10 -1.08
N MET A 4 28.44 -19.53 0.10
CA MET A 4 27.43 -18.92 0.95
C MET A 4 27.31 -17.43 0.57
N PRO A 5 26.28 -17.01 -0.19
CA PRO A 5 26.20 -15.67 -0.77
C PRO A 5 26.06 -14.55 0.26
N TYR A 6 25.78 -14.90 1.53
CA TYR A 6 25.61 -13.95 2.64
C TYR A 6 26.88 -13.70 3.45
N LEU A 7 27.96 -14.45 3.23
CA LEU A 7 29.22 -14.33 3.96
C LEU A 7 30.18 -13.42 3.19
N ILE A 8 30.53 -12.28 3.80
CA ILE A 8 31.45 -11.29 3.23
C ILE A 8 32.62 -11.04 4.18
N LYS A 9 33.79 -10.70 3.63
CA LYS A 9 34.98 -10.38 4.43
C LYS A 9 35.14 -8.86 4.53
N ASN A 10 35.42 -8.36 5.73
CA ASN A 10 35.75 -6.95 5.93
C ASN A 10 37.19 -6.65 5.50
N PRO A 11 37.54 -5.36 5.27
CA PRO A 11 38.92 -4.93 5.05
C PRO A 11 39.89 -5.38 6.15
N ALA A 12 39.41 -5.46 7.41
CA ALA A 12 40.18 -5.96 8.56
C ALA A 12 40.37 -7.50 8.58
N GLY A 13 39.86 -8.21 7.56
CA GLY A 13 39.98 -9.66 7.41
C GLY A 13 38.96 -10.50 8.21
N THR A 14 38.05 -9.86 8.96
CA THR A 14 36.99 -10.54 9.72
C THR A 14 35.79 -10.90 8.85
N TRP A 15 35.21 -12.09 9.06
CA TRP A 15 33.98 -12.50 8.39
C TRP A 15 32.75 -11.79 8.97
N CYS A 16 31.84 -11.42 8.08
CA CYS A 16 30.55 -10.81 8.39
C CYS A 16 29.44 -11.51 7.62
N VAL A 17 28.24 -11.46 8.18
CA VAL A 17 27.01 -11.82 7.48
C VAL A 17 26.36 -10.54 6.98
N GLN A 18 25.93 -10.54 5.73
CA GLN A 18 25.17 -9.46 5.13
C GLN A 18 23.88 -9.99 4.51
N ARG A 19 22.77 -9.29 4.77
CA ARG A 19 21.46 -9.56 4.16
C ARG A 19 20.85 -8.27 3.63
N LYS A 20 20.27 -8.33 2.43
CA LYS A 20 19.52 -7.21 1.83
C LYS A 20 18.17 -7.06 2.52
N VAL A 21 17.80 -5.82 2.84
CA VAL A 21 16.50 -5.45 3.43
C VAL A 21 15.53 -5.11 2.29
N SER A 22 14.29 -5.57 2.38
CA SER A 22 13.24 -5.23 1.41
C SER A 22 12.90 -3.73 1.49
N GLU A 23 12.65 -3.09 0.35
CA GLU A 23 12.42 -1.64 0.23
C GLU A 23 11.37 -1.12 1.22
N LYS A 24 10.27 -1.87 1.39
CA LYS A 24 9.18 -1.53 2.31
C LYS A 24 9.62 -1.43 3.78
N LEU A 25 10.68 -2.15 4.17
CA LEU A 25 11.17 -2.22 5.55
C LEU A 25 12.40 -1.35 5.81
N GLN A 26 13.06 -0.82 4.77
CA GLN A 26 14.34 -0.10 4.93
C GLN A 26 14.23 1.12 5.86
N ALA A 27 13.13 1.88 5.77
CA ALA A 27 12.89 3.03 6.63
C ALA A 27 12.57 2.60 8.08
N ALA A 28 11.83 1.52 8.26
CA ALA A 28 11.51 1.00 9.60
C ALA A 28 12.75 0.42 10.29
N VAL A 29 13.57 -0.33 9.57
CA VAL A 29 14.86 -0.86 10.04
C VAL A 29 15.82 0.27 10.41
N ALA A 30 15.88 1.34 9.62
CA ALA A 30 16.74 2.50 9.91
C ALA A 30 16.35 3.19 11.23
N ARG A 31 15.03 3.30 11.52
CA ARG A 31 14.53 3.83 12.80
C ARG A 31 14.92 2.96 13.99
N ILE A 32 14.79 1.64 13.87
CA ILE A 32 15.16 0.69 14.95
C ILE A 32 16.66 0.79 15.25
N LEU A 33 17.50 0.89 14.22
CA LEU A 33 18.95 0.97 14.38
C LEU A 33 19.44 2.33 14.93
N GLY A 34 18.57 3.35 15.00
CA GLY A 34 18.94 4.68 15.50
C GLY A 34 20.04 5.37 14.68
N GLY A 35 20.24 4.95 13.43
CA GLY A 35 21.31 5.49 12.58
C GLY A 35 20.99 6.87 12.03
N LYS A 36 22.01 7.61 11.58
CA LYS A 36 21.85 8.90 10.89
C LYS A 36 21.19 8.79 9.50
N ARG A 37 20.94 7.58 9.00
CA ARG A 37 20.43 7.33 7.65
C ARG A 37 18.91 7.16 7.70
N SER A 38 18.22 7.73 6.71
CA SER A 38 16.77 7.59 6.56
C SER A 38 16.33 6.20 6.10
N THR A 39 17.22 5.45 5.42
CA THR A 39 16.97 4.10 4.93
C THR A 39 18.18 3.20 5.15
N GLN A 40 17.93 1.93 5.47
CA GLN A 40 18.96 0.89 5.60
C GLN A 40 18.75 -0.20 4.56
N VAL A 41 19.58 -0.23 3.51
CA VAL A 41 19.48 -1.20 2.40
C VAL A 41 20.03 -2.58 2.78
N TYR A 42 21.08 -2.62 3.60
CA TYR A 42 21.76 -3.86 3.99
C TYR A 42 21.94 -3.93 5.49
N LEU A 43 21.58 -5.05 6.10
CA LEU A 43 21.97 -5.38 7.46
C LEU A 43 23.26 -6.18 7.43
N LYS A 44 24.24 -5.75 8.22
CA LYS A 44 25.55 -6.38 8.31
C LYS A 44 25.88 -6.64 9.77
N LYS A 45 26.26 -7.88 10.09
CA LYS A 45 26.68 -8.28 11.43
C LYS A 45 28.05 -8.96 11.35
N SER A 46 28.97 -8.53 12.21
CA SER A 46 30.31 -9.13 12.29
C SER A 46 30.25 -10.46 13.04
N LEU A 47 30.98 -11.47 12.53
CA LEU A 47 31.13 -12.77 13.20
C LEU A 47 32.35 -12.82 14.13
N ALA A 48 33.14 -11.73 14.17
CA ALA A 48 34.34 -11.55 14.99
C ALA A 48 35.39 -12.67 14.83
N THR A 49 35.40 -13.38 13.71
CA THR A 49 36.38 -14.45 13.41
C THR A 49 37.01 -14.24 12.04
N LYS A 50 38.28 -14.60 11.91
CA LYS A 50 39.01 -14.64 10.62
C LYS A 50 38.91 -16.02 9.96
N ASP A 51 38.52 -17.04 10.74
CA ASP A 51 38.44 -18.43 10.30
C ASP A 51 37.12 -18.72 9.61
N ARG A 52 37.20 -19.27 8.40
CA ARG A 52 36.02 -19.57 7.58
C ARG A 52 35.13 -20.64 8.22
N ARG A 53 35.71 -21.69 8.82
CA ARG A 53 34.95 -22.77 9.45
C ARG A 53 34.15 -22.29 10.65
N GLU A 54 34.75 -21.42 11.47
CA GLU A 54 34.05 -20.80 12.59
C GLU A 54 32.97 -19.83 12.11
N ALA A 55 33.25 -19.06 11.07
CA ALA A 55 32.28 -18.15 10.47
C ALA A 55 31.04 -18.92 9.99
N THR A 56 31.21 -20.08 9.35
CA THR A 56 30.09 -20.94 8.93
C THR A 56 29.27 -21.44 10.12
N ARG A 57 29.90 -21.81 11.24
CA ARG A 57 29.18 -22.23 12.46
C ARG A 57 28.39 -21.09 13.10
N ARG A 58 28.94 -19.87 13.11
CA ARG A 58 28.31 -18.69 13.72
C ARG A 58 27.27 -18.01 12.82
N ALA A 59 27.33 -18.23 11.51
CA ALA A 59 26.47 -17.57 10.55
C ALA A 59 24.95 -17.79 10.77
N PRO A 60 24.47 -19.01 11.08
CA PRO A 60 23.04 -19.22 11.35
C PRO A 60 22.52 -18.38 12.52
N HIS A 61 23.29 -18.27 13.60
CA HIS A 61 22.92 -17.44 14.76
C HIS A 61 22.87 -15.95 14.38
N ALA A 62 23.88 -15.47 13.66
CA ALA A 62 23.90 -14.08 13.20
C ALA A 62 22.75 -13.77 12.22
N LEU A 63 22.35 -14.73 11.38
CA LEU A 63 21.19 -14.60 10.49
C LEU A 63 19.88 -14.58 11.28
N ALA A 64 19.74 -15.41 12.31
CA ALA A 64 18.56 -15.40 13.18
C ALA A 64 18.37 -14.05 13.88
N ASP A 65 19.46 -13.42 14.31
CA ASP A 65 19.41 -12.08 14.90
C ASP A 65 18.97 -11.01 13.89
N ILE A 66 19.47 -11.09 12.65
CA ILE A 66 19.03 -10.21 11.56
C ILE A 66 17.54 -10.40 11.29
N ASP A 67 17.07 -11.64 11.27
CA ASP A 67 15.67 -11.98 11.02
C ASP A 67 14.75 -11.51 12.14
N ARG A 68 15.24 -11.53 13.39
CA ARG A 68 14.53 -10.94 14.52
C ARG A 68 14.33 -9.43 14.31
N THR A 69 15.38 -8.69 13.96
CA THR A 69 15.27 -7.25 13.65
C THR A 69 14.32 -6.97 12.49
N LEU A 70 14.33 -7.81 11.45
CA LEU A 70 13.40 -7.68 10.32
C LEU A 70 11.94 -7.92 10.74
N ARG A 71 11.67 -8.87 11.63
CA ARG A 71 10.32 -9.10 12.18
C ARG A 71 9.83 -7.93 13.03
N GLU A 72 10.70 -7.40 13.89
CA GLU A 72 10.39 -6.20 14.70
C GLU A 72 10.10 -4.99 13.79
N ALA A 73 10.90 -4.79 12.73
CA ALA A 73 10.65 -3.75 11.74
C ALA A 73 9.33 -3.93 10.98
N ALA A 74 8.99 -5.18 10.64
CA ALA A 74 7.73 -5.50 9.99
C ALA A 74 6.54 -5.17 10.90
N ALA A 75 6.60 -5.55 12.18
CA ALA A 75 5.57 -5.22 13.16
C ALA A 75 5.36 -3.70 13.31
N LEU A 76 6.46 -2.92 13.40
CA LEU A 76 6.38 -1.46 13.45
C LEU A 76 5.83 -0.82 12.17
N SER A 77 6.08 -1.44 11.01
CA SER A 77 5.54 -0.95 9.75
C SER A 77 4.03 -1.18 9.63
N GLN A 78 3.52 -2.26 10.23
CA GLN A 78 2.10 -2.61 10.25
C GLN A 78 1.31 -1.81 11.28
N THR A 79 1.95 -1.34 12.35
CA THR A 79 1.32 -0.48 13.37
C THR A 79 1.19 0.98 12.96
N LYS A 80 1.47 1.36 11.70
CA LYS A 80 0.86 2.59 11.18
C LYS A 80 -0.64 2.45 11.42
N PRO A 81 -1.28 3.36 12.19
CA PRO A 81 -2.70 3.27 12.40
C PRO A 81 -3.31 3.32 11.01
N LYS A 82 -3.92 2.22 10.55
CA LYS A 82 -5.01 2.30 9.59
C LYS A 82 -5.90 3.37 10.20
N ALA A 83 -5.89 4.57 9.60
CA ALA A 83 -6.57 5.75 10.15
C ALA A 83 -7.90 5.25 10.71
N ALA A 84 -8.07 5.38 12.03
CA ALA A 84 -9.12 4.69 12.77
C ALA A 84 -10.41 4.86 11.96
N VAL A 85 -10.95 3.75 11.46
CA VAL A 85 -12.12 3.79 10.59
C VAL A 85 -13.22 4.42 11.43
N ARG A 86 -13.50 5.69 11.18
CA ARG A 86 -14.49 6.44 11.96
C ARG A 86 -15.83 5.80 11.64
N THR A 87 -16.51 5.32 12.69
CA THR A 87 -17.84 4.71 12.57
C THR A 87 -18.95 5.77 12.55
N THR A 88 -18.62 7.02 12.88
CA THR A 88 -19.58 8.13 12.96
C THR A 88 -19.12 9.32 12.14
N LEU A 89 -20.09 9.99 11.52
CA LEU A 89 -19.92 11.26 10.83
C LEU A 89 -20.38 12.40 11.74
N THR A 90 -19.80 13.57 11.55
CA THR A 90 -20.26 14.81 12.19
C THR A 90 -21.46 15.38 11.45
N ASP A 91 -22.31 16.16 12.13
CA ASP A 91 -23.48 16.80 11.53
C ASP A 91 -23.12 17.69 10.32
N ALA A 92 -21.94 18.33 10.35
CA ALA A 92 -21.46 19.14 9.23
C ALA A 92 -21.11 18.30 8.00
N GLU A 93 -20.51 17.12 8.20
CA GLU A 93 -20.21 16.17 7.11
C GLU A 93 -21.51 15.60 6.53
N ILE A 94 -22.47 15.23 7.39
CA ILE A 94 -23.78 14.73 6.98
C ILE A 94 -24.52 15.78 6.13
N LYS A 95 -24.54 17.04 6.56
CA LYS A 95 -25.17 18.14 5.80
C LYS A 95 -24.53 18.32 4.42
N ARG A 96 -23.20 18.35 4.34
CA ARG A 96 -22.49 18.47 3.05
C ARG A 96 -22.78 17.30 2.11
N MET A 97 -22.83 16.08 2.65
CA MET A 97 -23.19 14.90 1.86
C MET A 97 -24.63 14.97 1.36
N ALA A 98 -25.57 15.38 2.22
CA ALA A 98 -26.98 15.53 1.86
C ALA A 98 -27.17 16.60 0.78
N GLU A 99 -26.50 17.75 0.90
CA GLU A 99 -26.51 18.82 -0.11
C GLU A 99 -25.97 18.33 -1.46
N TYR A 100 -24.86 17.58 -1.46
CA TYR A 100 -24.30 17.00 -2.68
C TYR A 100 -25.25 16.01 -3.34
N VAL A 101 -25.87 15.12 -2.57
CA VAL A 101 -26.84 14.15 -3.10
C VAL A 101 -28.07 14.87 -3.66
N TYR A 102 -28.59 15.86 -2.94
CA TYR A 102 -29.73 16.66 -3.38
C TYR A 102 -29.43 17.42 -4.68
N ALA A 103 -28.28 18.10 -4.76
CA ALA A 103 -27.87 18.83 -5.95
C ALA A 103 -27.71 17.90 -7.17
N ASN A 104 -27.15 16.70 -6.99
CA ASN A 104 -27.06 15.72 -8.07
C ASN A 104 -28.44 15.23 -8.49
N ALA A 105 -29.31 14.87 -7.55
CA ALA A 105 -30.66 14.40 -7.87
C ALA A 105 -31.45 15.46 -8.64
N LEU A 106 -31.34 16.72 -8.23
CA LEU A 106 -31.95 17.84 -8.95
C LEU A 106 -31.35 18.01 -10.35
N ALA A 107 -30.02 17.94 -10.48
CA ALA A 107 -29.36 18.02 -11.79
C ALA A 107 -29.81 16.89 -12.72
N TRP A 108 -29.94 15.65 -12.22
CA TRP A 108 -30.44 14.50 -12.98
C TRP A 108 -31.89 14.67 -13.44
N ASP A 109 -32.71 15.32 -12.62
CA ASP A 109 -34.12 15.57 -12.89
C ASP A 109 -34.35 16.77 -13.84
N GLU A 110 -33.51 17.80 -13.74
CA GLU A 110 -33.52 18.95 -14.67
C GLU A 110 -32.97 18.59 -16.06
N ARG A 111 -32.05 17.62 -16.12
CA ARG A 111 -31.40 17.13 -17.33
C ARG A 111 -32.37 16.75 -18.46
N PRO A 112 -33.38 15.88 -18.25
CA PRO A 112 -34.39 15.57 -19.28
C PRO A 112 -35.42 16.70 -19.47
N ARG A 113 -35.68 17.55 -18.46
CA ARG A 113 -36.69 18.62 -18.53
C ARG A 113 -36.23 19.81 -19.38
N TYR A 114 -34.95 20.16 -19.30
CA TYR A 114 -34.39 21.34 -19.95
C TYR A 114 -33.28 21.02 -20.96
N GLY A 115 -32.77 19.78 -20.97
CA GLY A 115 -31.77 19.30 -21.93
C GLY A 115 -32.37 18.94 -23.28
N ARG A 116 -32.37 19.91 -24.21
CA ARG A 116 -33.00 19.83 -25.54
C ARG A 116 -32.58 18.60 -26.38
N ASP A 117 -31.37 18.07 -26.16
CA ASP A 117 -30.81 16.92 -26.89
C ASP A 117 -30.54 15.67 -26.01
N GLU A 118 -30.74 15.75 -24.70
CA GLU A 118 -30.43 14.63 -23.79
C GLU A 118 -31.49 13.54 -23.82
N MET A 119 -32.74 13.91 -24.06
CA MET A 119 -33.84 12.96 -24.30
C MET A 119 -33.55 12.08 -25.52
N LYS A 120 -33.07 12.66 -26.63
CA LYS A 120 -32.69 11.92 -27.85
C LYS A 120 -31.52 10.96 -27.61
N ARG A 121 -30.58 11.33 -26.74
CA ARG A 121 -29.43 10.47 -26.37
C ARG A 121 -29.87 9.31 -25.47
N MET A 122 -30.80 9.55 -24.53
CA MET A 122 -31.36 8.50 -23.68
C MET A 122 -32.18 7.50 -24.50
N GLU A 123 -33.00 7.97 -25.44
CA GLU A 123 -33.70 7.10 -26.40
C GLU A 123 -32.74 6.28 -27.27
N ALA A 124 -31.68 6.90 -27.79
CA ALA A 124 -30.67 6.20 -28.58
C ALA A 124 -29.92 5.11 -27.80
N GLU A 125 -29.56 5.36 -26.53
CA GLU A 125 -28.96 4.35 -25.66
C GLU A 125 -29.96 3.23 -25.29
N HIS A 126 -31.23 3.57 -25.03
CA HIS A 126 -32.26 2.56 -24.77
C HIS A 126 -32.50 1.66 -25.99
N ILE A 127 -32.58 2.23 -27.20
CA ILE A 127 -32.68 1.47 -28.45
C ILE A 127 -31.43 0.59 -28.66
N ARG A 128 -30.23 1.08 -28.31
CA ARG A 128 -28.99 0.29 -28.40
C ARG A 128 -29.01 -0.92 -27.46
N LEU A 129 -29.54 -0.76 -26.25
CA LEU A 129 -29.53 -1.79 -25.21
C LEU A 129 -30.69 -2.78 -25.32
N GLU A 130 -31.89 -2.31 -25.67
CA GLU A 130 -33.12 -3.11 -25.65
C GLU A 130 -33.72 -3.36 -27.05
N GLY A 131 -33.17 -2.72 -28.09
CA GLY A 131 -33.57 -2.93 -29.49
C GLY A 131 -34.97 -2.44 -29.83
N ARG A 132 -35.62 -1.68 -28.93
CA ARG A 132 -36.97 -1.15 -29.10
C ARG A 132 -37.02 0.31 -28.63
N PRO A 133 -37.84 1.16 -29.26
CA PRO A 133 -38.10 2.50 -28.73
C PRO A 133 -38.84 2.40 -27.40
N LEU A 134 -38.67 3.41 -26.54
CA LEU A 134 -39.45 3.57 -25.31
C LEU A 134 -40.95 3.56 -25.68
N SER A 135 -41.66 2.47 -25.37
CA SER A 135 -43.09 2.33 -25.65
C SER A 135 -43.86 2.11 -24.35
N GLY A 136 -44.75 3.04 -24.01
CA GLY A 136 -45.55 3.00 -22.79
C GLY A 136 -46.39 4.27 -22.59
N PRO A 137 -47.35 4.26 -21.65
CA PRO A 137 -48.32 5.34 -21.42
C PRO A 137 -47.72 6.67 -20.94
N TRP A 138 -46.39 6.73 -20.80
CA TRP A 138 -45.61 7.94 -20.56
C TRP A 138 -45.10 8.58 -21.86
N LEU A 139 -45.73 8.28 -23.00
CA LEU A 139 -45.64 9.09 -24.21
C LEU A 139 -46.21 10.47 -23.89
N PHE A 140 -45.32 11.40 -23.58
CA PHE A 140 -45.66 12.80 -23.36
C PHE A 140 -45.54 13.60 -24.67
N PRO A 141 -46.39 14.62 -24.87
CA PRO A 141 -46.57 15.35 -26.12
C PRO A 141 -45.33 16.13 -26.58
#